data_AF-A0A1K2IX96-F1
#
_entry.id   AF-A0A1K2IX96-F1
#
_cell.length_a   1.000
_cell.length_b   1.000
_cell.length_c   1.000
_cell.angle_alpha   90.00
_cell.angle_beta   90.00
_cell.angle_gamma   90.00
#
_symmetry.space_group_name_H-M   'P 1'
#
loop_
_entity.id
_entity.type
_entity.pdbx_description
1 polymer ?
#
loop_
_entity_poly.entity_id
_entity_poly.type
_entity_poly.pdbx_seq_one_letter_code
_entity_poly.pdbx_strand_id
1 'polypeptide(L)'
;MTISNFTFRRSVEHYHPQRPLEGLDVLEQRDVDKFGNLCLISNSTNSRLWNLPPEGKKIYFLTTNSYESLKQKIMLRQQKWTLTEIDIHGKKMKDKVLGK
;
A
#
# COMPACT_ATOMS: atom_id res chain seq x y z
N MET A 1 -17.03 1.98 -32.83
CA MET A 1 -17.34 1.49 -31.47
C MET A 1 -16.03 1.15 -30.80
N THR A 2 -15.42 2.10 -30.08
CA THR A 2 -14.16 1.85 -29.38
C THR A 2 -14.50 0.98 -28.18
N ILE A 3 -14.09 -0.28 -28.20
CA ILE A 3 -14.10 -1.11 -27.00
C ILE A 3 -13.14 -0.43 -26.03
N SER A 4 -13.65 0.36 -25.10
CA SER A 4 -12.86 0.82 -23.98
C SER A 4 -12.50 -0.44 -23.20
N ASN A 5 -11.28 -0.93 -23.38
CA ASN A 5 -10.72 -1.93 -22.49
C ASN A 5 -10.96 -1.44 -21.08
N PHE A 6 -11.83 -2.14 -20.34
CA PHE A 6 -12.13 -1.88 -18.94
C PHE A 6 -10.93 -2.34 -18.09
N THR A 7 -9.71 -1.90 -18.46
CA THR A 7 -8.54 -2.01 -17.60
C THR A 7 -8.81 -1.06 -16.46
N PHE A 8 -9.32 -1.59 -15.35
CA PHE A 8 -9.29 -0.91 -14.07
C PHE A 8 -7.83 -0.49 -13.88
N ARG A 9 -7.50 0.79 -14.09
CA ARG A 9 -6.12 1.31 -14.08
C ARG A 9 -5.62 1.35 -12.64
N ARG A 10 -5.42 0.16 -12.08
CA ARG A 10 -4.88 -0.04 -10.74
C ARG A 10 -3.37 -0.11 -10.84
N SER A 11 -2.73 0.62 -9.95
CA SER A 11 -1.31 0.55 -9.67
C SER A 11 -1.09 -0.23 -8.38
N VAL A 12 0.12 -0.76 -8.21
CA VAL A 12 0.58 -1.31 -6.94
C VAL A 12 1.34 -0.21 -6.22
N GLU A 13 0.90 0.09 -5.00
CA GLU A 13 1.52 1.05 -4.11
C GLU A 13 2.30 0.35 -3.01
N HIS A 14 3.52 0.81 -2.78
CA HIS A 14 4.33 0.46 -1.62
C HIS A 14 3.98 1.38 -0.46
N TYR A 15 3.37 0.86 0.60
CA TYR A 15 2.93 1.70 1.70
C TYR A 15 4.11 2.27 2.51
N HIS A 16 5.10 1.44 2.83
CA HIS A 16 6.48 1.88 3.10
C HIS A 16 7.19 2.13 1.77
N PRO A 17 7.68 3.35 1.48
CA PRO A 17 8.20 3.71 0.17
C PRO A 17 9.51 2.96 -0.15
N GLN A 18 9.72 2.64 -1.44
CA GLN A 18 10.99 2.07 -1.92
C GLN A 18 12.15 3.06 -1.83
N ARG A 19 11.85 4.36 -1.99
CA ARG A 19 12.81 5.47 -1.90
C ARG A 19 12.35 6.40 -0.77
N PRO A 20 12.62 6.07 0.49
CA PRO A 20 12.17 6.89 1.62
C PRO A 20 12.74 8.30 1.54
N LEU A 21 11.96 9.27 2.05
CA LEU A 21 12.46 10.63 2.31
C LEU A 21 13.43 10.60 3.50
N GLU A 22 14.21 11.67 3.65
CA GLU A 22 15.15 11.81 4.76
C GLU A 22 14.45 11.64 6.12
N GLY A 23 15.08 10.88 7.02
CA GLY A 23 14.54 10.58 8.36
C GLY A 23 13.59 9.39 8.46
N LEU A 24 13.27 8.71 7.34
CA LEU A 24 12.56 7.43 7.35
C LEU A 24 13.53 6.26 7.12
N ASP A 25 13.31 5.15 7.84
CA ASP A 25 14.13 3.95 7.73
C ASP A 25 14.18 3.40 6.29
N VAL A 26 15.40 3.11 5.83
CA VAL A 26 15.65 2.40 4.57
C VAL A 26 15.51 0.90 4.84
N LEU A 27 14.54 0.27 4.18
CA LEU A 27 14.38 -1.17 4.19
C LEU A 27 15.11 -1.79 3.00
N GLU A 28 15.59 -3.02 3.17
CA GLU A 28 16.09 -3.83 2.06
C GLU A 28 15.01 -4.01 0.99
N GLN A 29 15.40 -4.07 -0.28
CA GLN A 29 14.45 -4.18 -1.39
C GLN A 29 13.51 -5.40 -1.23
N ARG A 30 14.05 -6.53 -0.78
CA ARG A 30 13.30 -7.76 -0.50
C ARG A 30 12.21 -7.58 0.56
N ASP A 31 12.41 -6.65 1.48
CA ASP A 31 11.52 -6.38 2.61
C ASP A 31 10.44 -5.36 2.22
N VAL A 32 10.83 -4.36 1.42
CA VAL A 32 9.90 -3.37 0.87
C VAL A 32 8.93 -4.00 -0.15
N ASP A 33 9.36 -4.99 -0.93
CA ASP A 33 8.52 -5.67 -1.94
C ASP A 33 7.65 -6.80 -1.35
N LYS A 34 7.69 -7.00 -0.03
CA LYS A 34 6.86 -8.00 0.64
C LYS A 34 5.39 -7.72 0.40
N PHE A 35 4.62 -8.78 0.16
CA PHE A 35 3.18 -8.69 -0.04
C PHE A 35 2.50 -7.83 1.02
N GLY A 36 2.89 -7.93 2.29
CA GLY A 36 2.31 -7.10 3.36
C GLY A 36 2.31 -5.61 3.06
N ASN A 37 3.36 -5.10 2.41
CA ASN A 37 3.58 -3.69 2.13
C ASN A 37 2.80 -3.16 0.90
N LEU A 38 2.24 -4.05 0.08
CA LEU A 38 1.67 -3.70 -1.22
C LEU A 38 0.15 -3.56 -1.17
N CYS A 39 -0.41 -2.50 -1.74
CA CYS A 39 -1.85 -2.39 -1.95
C CYS A 39 -2.21 -1.88 -3.35
N LEU A 40 -3.44 -2.16 -3.78
CA LEU A 40 -3.96 -1.67 -5.05
C LEU A 40 -4.63 -0.31 -4.84
N ILE A 41 -4.23 0.65 -5.67
CA ILE A 41 -4.77 2.01 -5.74
C ILE A 41 -4.91 2.44 -7.20
N SER A 42 -5.53 3.57 -7.51
CA SER A 42 -5.52 4.12 -8.88
C SER A 42 -4.14 4.68 -9.25
N ASN A 43 -3.84 4.70 -10.55
CA ASN A 43 -2.62 5.35 -11.06
C ASN A 43 -2.52 6.82 -10.61
N SER A 44 -3.64 7.56 -10.61
CA SER A 44 -3.69 8.94 -10.15
C SER A 44 -3.32 9.10 -8.68
N THR A 45 -3.74 8.17 -7.83
CA THR A 45 -3.34 8.19 -6.42
C THR A 45 -1.86 7.85 -6.27
N ASN A 46 -1.35 6.82 -6.98
CA ASN A 46 0.05 6.43 -6.89
C ASN A 46 0.98 7.60 -7.27
N SER A 47 0.68 8.28 -8.38
CA SER A 47 1.43 9.46 -8.81
C SER A 47 1.43 10.60 -7.79
N ARG A 48 0.41 10.72 -6.92
CA ARG A 48 0.33 11.73 -5.87
C ARG A 48 1.06 11.34 -4.60
N LEU A 49 1.01 10.06 -4.21
CA LEU A 49 1.60 9.59 -2.97
C LEU A 49 3.12 9.52 -3.03
N TRP A 50 3.68 9.10 -4.16
CA TRP A 50 5.12 9.06 -4.39
C TRP A 50 5.87 8.41 -3.21
N ASN A 51 6.84 9.13 -2.62
CA ASN A 51 7.71 8.68 -1.55
C ASN A 51 7.21 9.08 -0.15
N LEU A 52 5.92 9.45 -0.01
CA LEU A 52 5.37 9.80 1.30
C LEU A 52 5.60 8.68 2.32
N PRO A 53 5.88 9.03 3.59
CA PRO A 53 5.94 8.05 4.66
C PRO A 53 4.56 7.41 4.90
N PRO A 54 4.50 6.22 5.52
CA PRO A 54 3.25 5.54 5.84
C PRO A 54 2.23 6.42 6.57
N GLU A 55 2.68 7.27 7.50
CA GLU A 55 1.85 8.22 8.24
C GLU A 55 1.25 9.29 7.31
N GLY A 56 2.04 9.81 6.37
CA GLY A 56 1.57 10.77 5.37
C GLY A 56 0.53 10.16 4.44
N LYS A 57 0.77 8.92 3.98
CA LYS A 57 -0.20 8.15 3.18
C LYS A 57 -1.49 7.90 3.96
N LYS A 58 -1.38 7.58 5.26
CA LYS A 58 -2.54 7.40 6.14
C LYS A 58 -3.38 8.66 6.24
N ILE A 59 -2.74 9.81 6.49
CA ILE A 59 -3.41 11.12 6.57
C ILE A 59 -4.13 11.41 5.25
N TYR A 60 -3.47 11.22 4.10
CA TYR A 60 -4.09 11.40 2.79
C TYR A 60 -5.39 10.59 2.67
N PHE A 61 -5.35 9.28 2.90
CA PHE A 61 -6.53 8.42 2.71
C PHE A 61 -7.66 8.68 3.70
N LEU A 62 -7.33 9.06 4.94
CA LEU A 62 -8.34 9.39 5.95
C LEU A 62 -9.00 10.74 5.66
N THR A 63 -8.24 11.72 5.17
CA THR A 63 -8.76 13.07 4.86
C THR A 63 -9.60 13.09 3.58
N THR A 64 -9.22 12.31 2.56
CA THR A 64 -9.99 12.22 1.31
C THR A 64 -11.14 11.21 1.38
N ASN A 65 -11.23 10.42 2.46
CA ASN A 65 -12.17 9.30 2.63
C ASN A 65 -12.17 8.34 1.41
N SER A 66 -11.02 8.17 0.75
CA SER A 66 -10.90 7.50 -0.55
C SER A 66 -10.22 6.13 -0.44
N TYR A 67 -10.91 5.15 0.13
CA TYR A 67 -10.42 3.76 0.14
C TYR A 67 -10.59 3.12 -1.25
N GLU A 68 -9.50 2.62 -1.81
CA GLU A 68 -9.46 2.10 -3.19
C GLU A 68 -9.34 0.57 -3.25
N SER A 69 -8.96 -0.08 -2.15
CA SER A 69 -9.00 -1.54 -2.02
C SER A 69 -9.28 -2.01 -0.59
N LEU A 70 -9.82 -3.23 -0.46
CA LEU A 70 -10.11 -3.83 0.85
C LEU A 70 -8.86 -3.98 1.70
N LYS A 71 -7.75 -4.40 1.07
CA LYS A 71 -6.46 -4.57 1.75
C LYS A 71 -5.96 -3.25 2.31
N GLN A 72 -5.95 -2.20 1.50
CA GLN A 72 -5.58 -0.86 1.94
C GLN A 72 -6.42 -0.39 3.14
N LYS A 73 -7.74 -0.61 3.12
CA LYS A 73 -8.61 -0.27 4.26
C LYS A 73 -8.20 -0.99 5.56
N ILE A 74 -7.67 -2.21 5.47
CA ILE A 74 -7.15 -2.95 6.62
C ILE A 74 -5.78 -2.42 7.05
N MET A 75 -4.90 -2.06 6.10
CA MET A 75 -3.59 -1.47 6.37
C MET A 75 -3.72 -0.16 7.16
N LEU A 76 -4.64 0.71 6.76
CA LEU A 76 -4.90 2.02 7.41
C LEU A 76 -5.33 1.92 8.88
N ARG A 77 -5.76 0.74 9.35
CA ARG A 77 -6.11 0.50 10.76
C ARG A 77 -4.89 0.27 11.65
N GLN A 78 -3.72 -0.03 11.07
CA GLN A 78 -2.49 -0.17 11.86
C GLN A 78 -2.00 1.20 12.31
N GLN A 79 -1.45 1.27 13.52
CA GLN A 79 -0.92 2.53 14.07
C GLN A 79 0.46 2.85 13.51
N LYS A 80 1.29 1.81 13.34
CA LYS A 80 2.64 1.88 12.81
C LYS A 80 2.74 1.07 11.52
N TRP A 81 3.81 1.29 10.77
CA TRP A 81 4.07 0.51 9.57
C TRP A 81 5.57 0.28 9.37
N THR A 82 6.13 -0.62 10.16
CA THR A 82 7.53 -1.06 10.05
C THR A 82 7.61 -2.44 9.38
N LEU A 83 8.83 -2.98 9.26
CA LEU A 83 9.03 -4.35 8.78
C LEU A 83 8.18 -5.39 9.55
N THR A 84 8.02 -5.20 10.86
CA THR A 84 7.21 -6.08 11.70
C THR A 84 5.75 -6.11 11.25
N GLU A 85 5.13 -4.94 11.03
CA GLU A 85 3.75 -4.88 10.54
C GLU A 85 3.61 -5.37 9.11
N ILE A 86 4.63 -5.14 8.26
CA ILE A 86 4.68 -5.69 6.91
C ILE A 86 4.62 -7.22 6.96
N ASP A 87 5.41 -7.87 7.80
CA ASP A 87 5.44 -9.33 7.92
C ASP A 87 4.13 -9.89 8.49
N ILE A 88 3.64 -9.31 9.59
CA ILE A 88 2.38 -9.73 10.23
C ILE A 88 1.20 -9.56 9.27
N HIS A 89 1.10 -8.41 8.61
CA HIS A 89 0.03 -8.13 7.67
C HIS A 89 0.11 -9.07 6.46
N GLY A 90 1.31 -9.28 5.93
CA GLY A 90 1.56 -10.20 4.82
C GLY A 90 1.09 -11.61 5.12
N LYS A 91 1.44 -12.16 6.29
CA LYS A 91 0.98 -13.48 6.74
C LYS A 91 -0.54 -13.53 6.85
N LYS A 92 -1.15 -12.59 7.60
CA LYS A 92 -2.60 -12.52 7.80
C LYS A 92 -3.38 -12.45 6.48
N MET A 93 -2.87 -11.73 5.48
CA MET A 93 -3.54 -11.62 4.18
C MET A 93 -3.37 -12.90 3.35
N LYS A 94 -2.21 -13.56 3.41
CA LYS A 94 -2.00 -14.86 2.75
C LYS A 94 -2.93 -15.92 3.34
N ASP A 95 -3.07 -15.99 4.66
CA ASP A 95 -3.98 -16.94 5.33
C ASP A 95 -5.42 -16.76 4.83
N LYS A 96 -5.91 -15.51 4.75
CA LYS A 96 -7.25 -15.19 4.23
C LYS A 96 -7.45 -15.53 2.76
N VAL A 97 -6.45 -15.29 1.90
CA VAL A 97 -6.57 -15.50 0.44
C VAL A 97 -6.41 -16.98 0.08
N LEU A 98 -5.56 -17.70 0.81
CA LEU A 98 -5.27 -19.11 0.54
C LEU A 98 -6.20 -20.07 1.30
N GLY A 99 -7.10 -19.55 2.15
CA GLY A 99 -8.06 -20.36 2.89
C GLY A 99 -7.42 -21.33 3.87
N LYS A 100 -6.28 -20.93 4.47
CA LYS A 100 -5.58 -21.72 5.50
C LYS A 100 -5.92 -21.25 6.90
#